data_AF-A0A2T2WM62-F1
#
_entry.id   AF-A0A2T2WM62-F1
#
_cell.length_a   1.000
_cell.length_b   1.000
_cell.length_c   1.000
_cell.angle_alpha   90.00
_cell.angle_beta   90.00
_cell.angle_gamma   90.00
#
_symmetry.space_group_name_H-M   'P 1'
#
loop_
_entity.id
_entity.type
_entity.pdbx_description
1 polymer ?
#
loop_
_entity_poly.entity_id
_entity_poly.type
_entity_poly.pdbx_seq_one_letter_code
_entity_poly.pdbx_strand_id
1 'polypeptide(L)'
;MNKFEKMMISSDPKLSAKVTTAQHLIDSAPHSVRQIARDPKITTKTQARTALRPISLAERGSLTRAVAGVVEIWGAHLEFHGVMDAIAQKLPSEVEAVSMGPKALRQKLQRVRIDAAWEAFCRAGYRLAVHGDFYVGFGSPTVSQQEYADWDMYSKSYGHPGRIQDTHLTIPSDWRIRVERRGLSVLDGLLTLDAVLLDSRVMGKENLDVKIYAAVWLGQGRGTALHAESGFIALAGDDMVYHSLKSPDDAARGLLRKVRAAGRPQTSRQWKIDIVLGRESLSDLVEKALEIEPALAVKWADAKAVGACTPGILSWCHQVGIDPDEPEVALREVYEAYREVPATEARATILHVLRSHTAVRRALVAATVTAAVS
;
A
#
# COMPACT_ATOMS: atom_id res chain seq x y z
N MET A 1 5.54 -28.64 30.66
CA MET A 1 5.16 -27.27 30.28
C MET A 1 5.90 -26.24 31.11
N ASN A 2 6.53 -25.26 30.47
CA ASN A 2 7.16 -24.12 31.14
C ASN A 2 6.09 -23.08 31.59
N LYS A 3 6.52 -22.05 32.34
CA LYS A 3 5.63 -21.02 32.91
C LYS A 3 4.89 -20.21 31.83
N PHE A 4 5.50 -20.01 30.67
CA PHE A 4 4.95 -19.24 29.55
C PHE A 4 3.85 -20.03 28.81
N GLU A 5 4.06 -21.32 28.57
CA GLU A 5 3.06 -22.22 27.99
C GLU A 5 1.80 -22.31 28.86
N LYS A 6 1.96 -22.32 30.19
CA LYS A 6 0.83 -22.30 31.12
C LYS A 6 0.02 -21.00 31.04
N MET A 7 0.70 -19.86 30.85
CA MET A 7 0.07 -18.55 30.72
C MET A 7 -0.74 -18.43 29.43
N MET A 8 -0.19 -18.87 28.30
CA MET A 8 -0.86 -18.81 26.99
C MET A 8 -2.07 -19.75 26.90
N ILE A 9 -1.96 -20.97 27.45
CA ILE A 9 -3.10 -21.89 27.52
C ILE A 9 -4.21 -21.32 28.42
N SER A 10 -3.86 -20.58 29.47
CA SER A 10 -4.86 -19.95 30.35
C SER A 10 -5.58 -18.74 29.73
N SER A 11 -4.98 -18.06 28.75
CA SER A 11 -5.58 -16.90 28.08
C SER A 11 -6.58 -17.25 26.96
N ASP A 12 -6.61 -18.50 26.49
CA ASP A 12 -7.60 -18.98 25.51
C ASP A 12 -8.50 -20.04 26.18
N PRO A 13 -9.77 -19.70 26.50
CA PRO A 13 -10.70 -20.63 27.14
C PRO A 13 -10.96 -21.92 26.36
N LYS A 14 -10.93 -21.88 25.02
CA LYS A 14 -11.16 -23.06 24.18
C LYS A 14 -9.95 -23.99 24.21
N LEU A 15 -8.75 -23.41 24.14
CA LEU A 15 -7.51 -24.18 24.24
C LEU A 15 -7.35 -24.80 25.63
N SER A 16 -7.65 -24.03 26.69
CA SER A 16 -7.65 -24.50 28.08
C SER A 16 -8.58 -25.69 28.31
N ALA A 17 -9.81 -25.64 27.79
CA ALA A 17 -10.78 -26.74 27.91
C ALA A 17 -10.31 -28.01 27.18
N LYS A 18 -9.71 -27.87 25.99
CA LYS A 18 -9.14 -29.00 25.23
C LYS A 18 -7.97 -29.66 25.97
N VAL A 19 -7.05 -28.86 26.49
CA VAL A 19 -5.89 -29.35 27.25
C VAL A 19 -6.33 -30.07 28.53
N THR A 20 -7.30 -29.52 29.24
CA THR A 20 -7.86 -30.12 30.47
C THR A 20 -8.53 -31.46 30.19
N THR A 21 -9.38 -31.51 29.16
CA THR A 21 -10.09 -32.74 28.75
C THR A 21 -9.10 -33.84 28.39
N ALA A 22 -8.05 -33.48 27.66
CA ALA A 22 -7.11 -34.46 27.18
C ALA A 22 -6.10 -34.90 28.26
N GLN A 23 -5.74 -34.03 29.21
CA GLN A 23 -5.00 -34.42 30.41
C GLN A 23 -5.80 -35.44 31.25
N HIS A 24 -7.10 -35.22 31.43
CA HIS A 24 -7.99 -36.17 32.10
C HIS A 24 -8.04 -37.53 31.39
N LEU A 25 -8.10 -37.54 30.05
CA LEU A 25 -8.06 -38.78 29.25
C LEU A 25 -6.73 -39.52 29.39
N ILE A 26 -5.60 -38.80 29.43
CA ILE A 26 -4.27 -39.39 29.67
C ILE A 26 -4.20 -39.97 31.07
N ASP A 27 -4.62 -39.23 32.10
CA ASP A 27 -4.52 -39.68 33.49
C ASP A 27 -5.41 -40.88 33.80
N SER A 28 -6.52 -41.02 33.06
CA SER A 28 -7.44 -42.17 33.12
C SER A 28 -6.97 -43.39 32.31
N ALA A 29 -5.88 -43.29 31.54
CA ALA A 29 -5.42 -44.35 30.66
C ALA A 29 -4.54 -45.40 31.39
N PRO A 30 -4.45 -46.64 30.86
CA PRO A 30 -3.53 -47.65 31.38
C PRO A 30 -2.08 -47.12 31.46
N HIS A 31 -1.29 -47.65 32.40
CA HIS A 31 0.05 -47.13 32.71
C HIS A 31 0.99 -47.09 31.48
N SER A 32 0.92 -48.12 30.62
CA SER A 32 1.67 -48.20 29.36
C SER A 32 1.35 -47.03 28.41
N VAL A 33 0.09 -46.61 28.35
CA VAL A 33 -0.38 -45.49 27.51
C VAL A 33 0.08 -44.16 28.08
N ARG A 34 0.06 -44.01 29.41
CA ARG A 34 0.58 -42.82 30.11
C ARG A 34 2.07 -42.63 29.91
N GLN A 35 2.84 -43.72 29.92
CA GLN A 35 4.28 -43.66 29.65
C GLN A 35 4.57 -43.21 28.22
N ILE A 36 3.85 -43.78 27.23
CA ILE A 36 3.98 -43.39 25.82
C ILE A 36 3.55 -41.92 25.60
N ALA A 37 2.45 -41.48 26.19
CA ALA A 37 1.98 -40.10 26.06
C ALA A 37 2.91 -39.05 26.71
N ARG A 38 3.77 -39.47 27.64
CA ARG A 38 4.74 -38.62 28.33
C ARG A 38 6.16 -38.77 27.79
N ASP A 39 6.39 -39.63 26.79
CA ASP A 39 7.72 -39.81 26.18
C ASP A 39 8.05 -38.62 25.26
N PRO A 40 9.05 -37.79 25.61
CA PRO A 40 9.41 -36.63 24.81
C PRO A 40 9.98 -36.98 23.43
N LYS A 41 10.35 -38.24 23.17
CA LYS A 41 10.88 -38.69 21.87
C LYS A 41 9.79 -38.99 20.85
N ILE A 42 8.54 -39.12 21.26
CA ILE A 42 7.43 -39.35 20.34
C ILE A 42 6.96 -37.99 19.85
N THR A 43 7.41 -37.59 18.65
CA THR A 43 7.15 -36.28 18.06
C THR A 43 6.13 -36.27 16.92
N THR A 44 5.55 -37.43 16.60
CA THR A 44 4.63 -37.55 15.45
C THR A 44 3.53 -38.56 15.71
N LYS A 45 2.40 -38.39 14.98
CA LYS A 45 1.28 -39.35 14.95
C LYS A 45 1.74 -40.76 14.55
N THR A 46 2.74 -40.86 13.68
CA THR A 46 3.29 -42.13 13.20
C THR A 46 4.12 -42.84 14.27
N GLN A 47 4.97 -42.11 15.00
CA GLN A 47 5.72 -42.65 16.14
C GLN A 47 4.79 -43.11 17.27
N ALA A 48 3.75 -42.32 17.59
CA ALA A 48 2.76 -42.69 18.60
C ALA A 48 2.04 -43.99 18.21
N ARG A 49 1.57 -44.12 16.96
CA ARG A 49 0.94 -45.35 16.45
C ARG A 49 1.87 -46.56 16.51
N THR A 50 3.15 -46.34 16.23
CA THR A 50 4.17 -47.40 16.26
C THR A 50 4.48 -47.85 17.69
N ALA A 51 4.62 -46.92 18.63
CA ALA A 51 4.85 -47.21 20.05
C ALA A 51 3.67 -47.95 20.70
N LEU A 52 2.46 -47.77 20.18
CA LEU A 52 1.24 -48.39 20.67
C LEU A 52 0.95 -49.78 20.07
N ARG A 53 1.71 -50.19 19.05
CA ARG A 53 1.54 -51.46 18.32
C ARG A 53 1.66 -52.73 19.19
N PRO A 54 2.50 -52.80 20.25
CA PRO A 54 2.62 -53.98 21.11
C PRO A 54 1.51 -54.10 22.16
N ILE A 55 0.61 -53.11 22.29
CA ILE A 55 -0.48 -53.13 23.28
C ILE A 55 -1.59 -54.09 22.80
N SER A 56 -2.12 -54.89 23.73
CA SER A 56 -3.08 -55.96 23.44
C SER A 56 -4.36 -55.45 22.77
N LEU A 57 -5.02 -56.28 21.98
CA LEU A 57 -6.27 -55.91 21.28
C LEU A 57 -7.39 -55.48 22.23
N ALA A 58 -7.42 -56.03 23.46
CA ALA A 58 -8.41 -55.70 24.49
C ALA A 58 -8.26 -54.25 25.03
N GLU A 59 -7.07 -53.67 24.96
CA GLU A 59 -6.78 -52.31 25.43
C GLU A 59 -7.02 -51.24 24.34
N ARG A 60 -7.24 -51.64 23.07
CA ARG A 60 -7.37 -50.72 21.91
C ARG A 60 -8.61 -49.82 21.93
N GLY A 61 -9.68 -50.21 22.63
CA GLY A 61 -10.92 -49.41 22.73
C GLY A 61 -10.77 -48.11 23.53
N SER A 62 -10.01 -48.16 24.64
CA SER A 62 -9.63 -46.94 25.38
C SER A 62 -8.48 -46.20 24.71
N LEU A 63 -7.60 -46.93 24.00
CA LEU A 63 -6.48 -46.38 23.24
C LEU A 63 -6.92 -45.49 22.09
N THR A 64 -7.97 -45.85 21.35
CA THR A 64 -8.38 -45.10 20.15
C THR A 64 -8.90 -43.71 20.53
N ARG A 65 -9.58 -43.59 21.68
CA ARG A 65 -10.05 -42.31 22.25
C ARG A 65 -8.91 -41.50 22.85
N ALA A 66 -7.97 -42.14 23.56
CA ALA A 66 -6.78 -41.48 24.08
C ALA A 66 -5.84 -40.99 22.95
N VAL A 67 -5.68 -41.78 21.88
CA VAL A 67 -4.87 -41.43 20.69
C VAL A 67 -5.54 -40.34 19.87
N ALA A 68 -6.87 -40.34 19.74
CA ALA A 68 -7.58 -39.22 19.11
C ALA A 68 -7.35 -37.92 19.90
N GLY A 69 -7.48 -37.97 21.23
CA GLY A 69 -7.18 -36.83 22.11
C GLY A 69 -5.72 -36.38 22.06
N VAL A 70 -4.76 -37.30 22.09
CA VAL A 70 -3.32 -37.00 21.97
C VAL A 70 -3.00 -36.42 20.59
N VAL A 71 -3.59 -36.94 19.51
CA VAL A 71 -3.39 -36.40 18.15
C VAL A 71 -4.02 -35.02 18.00
N GLU A 72 -5.14 -34.73 18.67
CA GLU A 72 -5.76 -33.41 18.67
C GLU A 72 -4.97 -32.39 19.50
N ILE A 73 -4.43 -32.80 20.66
CA ILE A 73 -3.46 -31.99 21.42
C ILE A 73 -2.21 -31.74 20.59
N TRP A 74 -1.68 -32.76 19.91
CA TRP A 74 -0.48 -32.66 19.10
C TRP A 74 -0.70 -31.83 17.84
N GLY A 75 -1.89 -31.88 17.24
CA GLY A 75 -2.31 -30.97 16.18
C GLY A 75 -2.31 -29.53 16.67
N ALA A 76 -2.94 -29.26 17.83
CA ALA A 76 -2.92 -27.93 18.45
C ALA A 76 -1.52 -27.50 18.92
N HIS A 77 -0.67 -28.44 19.33
CA HIS A 77 0.72 -28.18 19.75
C HIS A 77 1.65 -27.95 18.55
N LEU A 78 1.41 -28.61 17.42
CA LEU A 78 2.12 -28.38 16.15
C LEU A 78 1.64 -27.10 15.45
N GLU A 79 0.36 -26.75 15.56
CA GLU A 79 -0.13 -25.43 15.17
C GLU A 79 0.45 -24.34 16.08
N PHE A 80 0.53 -24.59 17.39
CA PHE A 80 1.22 -23.70 18.33
C PHE A 80 2.71 -23.58 18.03
N HIS A 81 3.42 -24.69 17.74
CA HIS A 81 4.83 -24.64 17.34
C HIS A 81 5.03 -24.04 15.94
N GLY A 82 4.10 -24.22 15.01
CA GLY A 82 4.13 -23.54 13.71
C GLY A 82 3.90 -22.04 13.85
N VAL A 83 3.02 -21.63 14.77
CA VAL A 83 2.82 -20.22 15.15
C VAL A 83 4.04 -19.70 15.92
N MET A 84 4.63 -20.49 16.81
CA MET A 84 5.83 -20.12 17.58
C MET A 84 7.09 -20.13 16.73
N ASP A 85 7.18 -20.94 15.68
CA ASP A 85 8.25 -20.95 14.68
C ASP A 85 8.07 -19.78 13.72
N ALA A 86 6.84 -19.44 13.32
CA ALA A 86 6.55 -18.23 12.57
C ALA A 86 6.80 -16.95 13.41
N ILE A 87 6.54 -17.02 14.72
CA ILE A 87 6.87 -15.97 15.69
C ILE A 87 8.38 -15.95 15.93
N ALA A 88 9.06 -17.10 16.07
CA ALA A 88 10.51 -17.24 16.26
C ALA A 88 11.32 -16.81 15.02
N GLN A 89 10.81 -17.05 13.82
CA GLN A 89 11.34 -16.54 12.55
C GLN A 89 11.09 -15.04 12.38
N LYS A 90 10.07 -14.46 13.04
CA LYS A 90 9.83 -13.00 13.11
C LYS A 90 10.54 -12.32 14.30
N LEU A 91 10.91 -13.08 15.32
CA LEU A 91 11.57 -12.67 16.57
C LEU A 91 13.09 -12.43 16.56
N PRO A 92 13.90 -12.67 15.51
CA PRO A 92 15.32 -12.34 15.58
C PRO A 92 15.54 -10.86 15.95
N SER A 93 14.59 -10.00 15.58
CA SER A 93 14.61 -8.57 15.87
C SER A 93 14.36 -8.20 17.34
N GLU A 94 13.55 -8.96 18.10
CA GLU A 94 13.23 -8.61 19.50
C GLU A 94 14.23 -9.24 20.49
N VAL A 95 14.79 -10.42 20.19
CA VAL A 95 15.86 -11.02 21.01
C VAL A 95 17.17 -10.22 20.89
N GLU A 96 17.51 -9.74 19.68
CA GLU A 96 18.60 -8.76 19.52
C GLU A 96 18.30 -7.47 20.31
N ALA A 97 17.08 -6.94 20.24
CA ALA A 97 16.71 -5.69 20.92
C ALA A 97 16.86 -5.77 22.44
N VAL A 98 16.63 -6.95 23.04
CA VAL A 98 16.82 -7.19 24.48
C VAL A 98 18.30 -7.21 24.88
N SER A 99 19.19 -7.62 23.99
CA SER A 99 20.66 -7.59 24.20
C SER A 99 21.32 -6.26 23.79
N MET A 100 20.64 -5.43 22.99
CA MET A 100 21.18 -4.19 22.48
C MET A 100 21.09 -3.08 23.52
N GLY A 101 22.21 -2.40 23.78
CA GLY A 101 22.19 -1.19 24.59
C GLY A 101 21.28 -0.09 23.99
N PRO A 102 20.73 0.82 24.81
CA PRO A 102 19.76 1.85 24.35
C PRO A 102 20.24 2.73 23.19
N LYS A 103 21.56 2.91 23.02
CA LYS A 103 22.14 3.65 21.88
C LYS A 103 22.02 2.85 20.58
N ALA A 104 22.38 1.58 20.61
CA ALA A 104 22.32 0.71 19.44
C ALA A 104 20.86 0.49 18.99
N LEU A 105 19.94 0.32 19.93
CA LEU A 105 18.51 0.23 19.63
C LEU A 105 17.99 1.50 18.93
N ARG A 106 18.37 2.68 19.42
CA ARG A 106 18.02 3.96 18.80
C ARG A 106 18.55 4.08 17.37
N GLN A 107 19.81 3.69 17.13
CA GLN A 107 20.41 3.70 15.79
C GLN A 107 19.71 2.72 14.84
N LYS A 108 19.38 1.50 15.31
CA LYS A 108 18.62 0.52 14.53
C LYS A 108 17.24 1.05 14.15
N LEU A 109 16.51 1.63 15.10
CA LEU A 109 15.21 2.24 14.84
C LEU A 109 15.28 3.42 13.87
N GLN A 110 16.32 4.27 13.99
CA GLN A 110 16.55 5.36 13.05
C GLN A 110 16.79 4.84 11.63
N ARG A 111 17.64 3.82 11.47
CA ARG A 111 17.90 3.22 10.16
C ARG A 111 16.64 2.66 9.51
N VAL A 112 15.85 1.89 10.25
CA VAL A 112 14.57 1.35 9.73
C VAL A 112 13.60 2.47 9.32
N ARG A 113 13.62 3.63 9.99
CA ARG A 113 12.79 4.78 9.59
C ARG A 113 13.30 5.45 8.33
N ILE A 114 14.62 5.61 8.21
CA ILE A 114 15.28 6.15 7.01
C ILE A 114 14.97 5.25 5.81
N ASP A 115 15.15 3.94 5.96
CA ASP A 115 14.90 2.96 4.90
C ASP A 115 13.43 2.99 4.44
N ALA A 116 12.48 3.06 5.38
CA ALA A 116 11.05 3.12 5.06
C ALA A 116 10.66 4.43 4.34
N ALA A 117 11.23 5.56 4.74
CA ALA A 117 11.00 6.84 4.09
C ALA A 117 11.63 6.88 2.69
N TRP A 118 12.82 6.32 2.54
CA TRP A 118 13.48 6.14 1.24
C TRP A 118 12.67 5.27 0.30
N GLU A 119 12.17 4.11 0.77
CA GLU A 119 11.32 3.25 -0.04
C GLU A 119 10.03 3.96 -0.48
N ALA A 120 9.39 4.72 0.43
CA ALA A 120 8.23 5.52 0.09
C ALA A 120 8.54 6.61 -0.95
N PHE A 121 9.71 7.26 -0.84
CA PHE A 121 10.20 8.21 -1.83
C PHE A 121 10.36 7.55 -3.21
N CYS A 122 11.00 6.38 -3.29
CA CYS A 122 11.14 5.65 -4.55
C CYS A 122 9.78 5.25 -5.15
N ARG A 123 8.82 4.82 -4.33
CA ARG A 123 7.46 4.47 -4.80
C ARG A 123 6.67 5.66 -5.33
N ALA A 124 6.93 6.87 -4.83
CA ALA A 124 6.30 8.09 -5.33
C ALA A 124 6.83 8.51 -6.73
N GLY A 125 8.01 8.00 -7.13
CA GLY A 125 8.50 8.10 -8.50
C GLY A 125 9.01 9.48 -8.92
N TYR A 126 9.38 10.34 -7.96
CA TYR A 126 9.90 11.69 -8.23
C TYR A 126 11.08 11.69 -9.22
N ARG A 127 11.14 12.75 -10.04
CA ARG A 127 12.25 12.96 -10.95
C ARG A 127 13.42 13.57 -10.18
N LEU A 128 14.54 12.86 -10.15
CA LEU A 128 15.79 13.32 -9.55
C LEU A 128 16.84 13.64 -10.60
N ALA A 129 17.84 14.44 -10.19
CA ALA A 129 19.04 14.61 -10.99
C ALA A 129 19.79 13.27 -11.11
N VAL A 130 20.51 13.11 -12.23
CA VAL A 130 21.31 11.90 -12.48
C VAL A 130 22.46 11.76 -11.47
N HIS A 131 22.91 12.87 -10.91
CA HIS A 131 23.99 12.93 -9.93
C HIS A 131 23.54 13.65 -8.67
N GLY A 132 23.97 13.12 -7.54
CA GLY A 132 23.68 13.66 -6.21
C GLY A 132 23.35 12.56 -5.23
N ASP A 133 23.48 12.89 -3.97
CA ASP A 133 23.13 12.02 -2.87
C ASP A 133 21.72 12.30 -2.37
N PHE A 134 21.12 11.29 -1.75
CA PHE A 134 19.84 11.41 -1.07
C PHE A 134 19.99 11.08 0.41
N TYR A 135 19.52 11.99 1.26
CA TYR A 135 19.61 11.88 2.71
C TYR A 135 18.24 11.98 3.36
N VAL A 136 18.00 11.17 4.39
CA VAL A 136 16.84 11.31 5.28
C VAL A 136 17.30 11.69 6.68
N GLY A 137 16.89 12.87 7.14
CA GLY A 137 17.09 13.38 8.48
C GLY A 137 15.81 13.37 9.31
N PHE A 138 15.95 13.70 10.61
CA PHE A 138 14.82 13.82 11.53
C PHE A 138 14.64 15.27 11.99
N GLY A 139 13.40 15.75 12.00
CA GLY A 139 13.08 17.13 12.38
C GLY A 139 11.69 17.56 11.91
N SER A 140 11.50 18.86 11.73
CA SER A 140 10.29 19.40 11.09
C SER A 140 10.22 18.95 9.63
N PRO A 141 9.04 18.51 9.14
CA PRO A 141 8.91 17.97 7.79
C PRO A 141 9.30 19.03 6.75
N THR A 142 10.32 18.74 5.94
CA THR A 142 10.82 19.63 4.89
C THR A 142 11.63 18.85 3.86
N VAL A 143 11.91 19.51 2.73
CA VAL A 143 12.91 19.09 1.75
C VAL A 143 13.84 20.27 1.49
N SER A 144 15.13 20.01 1.41
CA SER A 144 16.11 20.97 0.90
C SER A 144 16.95 20.32 -0.18
N GLN A 145 17.21 21.06 -1.25
CA GLN A 145 18.04 20.61 -2.36
C GLN A 145 19.22 21.57 -2.50
N GLN A 146 20.41 21.01 -2.68
CA GLN A 146 21.64 21.78 -2.89
C GLN A 146 22.24 21.39 -4.24
N GLU A 147 22.38 22.38 -5.12
CA GLU A 147 23.04 22.20 -6.41
C GLU A 147 24.48 22.71 -6.36
N TYR A 148 25.40 21.96 -6.97
CA TYR A 148 26.78 22.38 -7.16
C TYR A 148 27.38 21.76 -8.43
N ALA A 149 28.47 22.38 -8.89
CA ALA A 149 29.21 21.94 -10.07
C ALA A 149 30.41 21.08 -9.63
N ASP A 150 30.50 19.86 -10.14
CA ASP A 150 31.65 18.99 -9.97
C ASP A 150 32.48 18.96 -11.25
N TRP A 151 33.64 19.59 -11.19
CA TRP A 151 34.59 19.62 -12.30
C TRP A 151 35.32 18.29 -12.47
N ASP A 152 35.41 17.43 -11.46
CA ASP A 152 36.16 16.18 -11.59
C ASP A 152 35.38 15.12 -12.39
N MET A 153 34.06 15.19 -12.41
CA MET A 153 33.20 14.20 -13.07
C MET A 153 33.33 14.20 -14.61
N TYR A 154 33.25 15.38 -15.26
CA TYR A 154 33.18 15.47 -16.73
C TYR A 154 34.16 16.44 -17.39
N SER A 155 34.94 17.20 -16.62
CA SER A 155 35.81 18.24 -17.21
C SER A 155 36.80 17.69 -18.23
N LYS A 156 37.31 16.47 -18.01
CA LYS A 156 38.31 15.83 -18.88
C LYS A 156 37.75 15.39 -20.23
N SER A 157 36.46 15.04 -20.27
CA SER A 157 35.84 14.46 -21.47
C SER A 157 35.04 15.48 -22.28
N TYR A 158 34.38 16.42 -21.62
CA TYR A 158 33.40 17.31 -22.26
C TYR A 158 33.64 18.80 -21.99
N GLY A 159 34.68 19.17 -21.24
CA GLY A 159 35.02 20.58 -20.96
C GLY A 159 34.00 21.34 -20.10
N HIS A 160 33.03 20.64 -19.50
CA HIS A 160 31.98 21.19 -18.66
C HIS A 160 31.84 20.37 -17.37
N PRO A 161 31.47 20.99 -16.23
CA PRO A 161 31.29 20.27 -14.98
C PRO A 161 29.99 19.45 -14.98
N GLY A 162 29.98 18.37 -14.21
CA GLY A 162 28.72 17.71 -13.84
C GLY A 162 27.90 18.62 -12.93
N ARG A 163 26.59 18.68 -13.16
CA ARG A 163 25.66 19.30 -12.21
C ARG A 163 25.18 18.22 -11.24
N ILE A 164 25.51 18.40 -9.97
CA ILE A 164 25.13 17.51 -8.88
C ILE A 164 24.06 18.19 -8.04
N GLN A 165 23.03 17.43 -7.64
CA GLN A 165 21.95 17.93 -6.81
C GLN A 165 21.70 16.97 -5.64
N ASP A 166 22.15 17.35 -4.46
CA ASP A 166 21.89 16.59 -3.24
C ASP A 166 20.49 16.91 -2.72
N THR A 167 19.75 15.89 -2.32
CA THR A 167 18.38 16.03 -1.80
C THR A 167 18.32 15.56 -0.35
N HIS A 168 17.92 16.45 0.55
CA HIS A 168 17.82 16.19 1.97
C HIS A 168 16.35 16.26 2.40
N LEU A 169 15.77 15.10 2.68
CA LEU A 169 14.43 14.96 3.21
C LEU A 169 14.49 14.96 4.75
N THR A 170 13.67 15.77 5.39
CA THR A 170 13.52 15.76 6.85
C THR A 170 12.12 15.30 7.20
N ILE A 171 12.01 14.33 8.12
CA ILE A 171 10.73 13.78 8.60
C ILE A 171 10.67 13.76 10.13
N PRO A 172 9.48 13.74 10.76
CA PRO A 172 9.36 13.56 12.20
C PRO A 172 9.96 12.24 12.69
N SER A 173 10.50 12.23 13.91
CA SER A 173 11.10 11.02 14.49
C SER A 173 10.10 9.87 14.68
N ASP A 174 8.81 10.18 14.77
CA ASP A 174 7.68 9.24 14.87
C ASP A 174 6.90 9.08 13.55
N TRP A 175 7.49 9.49 12.42
CA TRP A 175 6.89 9.43 11.07
C TRP A 175 6.22 8.09 10.77
N ARG A 176 6.88 6.97 11.07
CA ARG A 176 6.32 5.63 10.83
C ARG A 176 4.97 5.40 11.50
N ILE A 177 4.77 5.95 12.70
CA ILE A 177 3.52 5.79 13.47
C ILE A 177 2.43 6.70 12.91
N ARG A 178 2.80 7.91 12.49
CA ARG A 178 1.89 8.93 11.97
C ARG A 178 1.46 8.70 10.53
N VAL A 179 2.36 8.14 9.72
CA VAL A 179 2.20 8.07 8.27
C VAL A 179 2.24 6.63 7.77
N GLU A 180 3.41 5.98 7.78
CA GLU A 180 3.63 4.67 7.12
C GLU A 180 2.69 3.58 7.63
N ARG A 181 2.62 3.36 8.96
CA ARG A 181 1.77 2.33 9.56
C ARG A 181 0.27 2.61 9.41
N ARG A 182 -0.10 3.82 8.98
CA ARG A 182 -1.49 4.20 8.66
C ARG A 182 -1.81 4.10 7.18
N GLY A 183 -0.87 3.61 6.36
CA GLY A 183 -1.04 3.54 4.90
C GLY A 183 -0.97 4.90 4.20
N LEU A 184 -0.43 5.93 4.86
CA LEU A 184 -0.43 7.31 4.32
C LEU A 184 0.87 7.65 3.59
N SER A 185 1.83 6.72 3.47
CA SER A 185 3.18 7.06 2.99
C SER A 185 3.19 7.66 1.59
N VAL A 186 2.37 7.14 0.67
CA VAL A 186 2.27 7.64 -0.70
C VAL A 186 0.79 7.66 -1.07
N LEU A 187 0.27 8.82 -1.42
CA LEU A 187 -1.14 9.05 -1.72
C LEU A 187 -1.25 9.86 -3.01
N ASP A 188 -1.96 9.33 -4.03
CA ASP A 188 -2.02 9.93 -5.38
C ASP A 188 -0.63 10.32 -5.94
N GLY A 189 0.39 9.48 -5.72
CA GLY A 189 1.77 9.73 -6.16
C GLY A 189 2.56 10.74 -5.31
N LEU A 190 1.98 11.26 -4.22
CA LEU A 190 2.63 12.22 -3.33
C LEU A 190 3.12 11.52 -2.05
N LEU A 191 4.41 11.66 -1.72
CA LEU A 191 5.01 11.21 -0.47
C LEU A 191 4.56 12.11 0.69
N THR A 192 3.91 11.51 1.69
CA THR A 192 3.51 12.23 2.91
C THR A 192 4.67 12.28 3.91
N LEU A 193 5.09 13.47 4.30
CA LEU A 193 6.18 13.76 5.24
C LEU A 193 5.71 13.87 6.69
N ASP A 194 4.46 14.25 6.94
CA ASP A 194 3.80 14.18 8.25
C ASP A 194 2.29 14.14 8.07
N ALA A 195 1.58 13.54 9.02
CA ALA A 195 0.12 13.52 9.05
C ALA A 195 -0.41 13.41 10.48
N VAL A 196 -1.29 14.33 10.86
CA VAL A 196 -1.99 14.34 12.15
C VAL A 196 -3.49 14.30 11.89
N LEU A 197 -4.17 13.28 12.43
CA LEU A 197 -5.62 13.13 12.31
C LEU A 197 -6.30 14.28 13.06
N LEU A 198 -7.11 15.06 12.36
CA LEU A 198 -7.89 16.16 12.93
C LEU A 198 -9.32 15.73 13.24
N ASP A 199 -9.93 15.01 12.31
CA ASP A 199 -11.36 14.69 12.35
C ASP A 199 -11.62 13.34 11.66
N SER A 200 -12.67 12.66 12.12
CA SER A 200 -13.23 11.46 11.47
C SER A 200 -14.74 11.62 11.48
N ARG A 201 -15.34 11.70 10.30
CA ARG A 201 -16.77 11.98 10.16
C ARG A 201 -17.40 11.20 9.01
N VAL A 202 -18.64 10.81 9.23
CA VAL A 202 -19.47 10.21 8.19
C VAL A 202 -20.07 11.33 7.33
N MET A 203 -19.84 11.28 6.02
CA MET A 203 -20.25 12.32 5.09
C MET A 203 -20.92 11.77 3.84
N GLY A 204 -21.69 12.64 3.16
CA GLY A 204 -22.37 12.31 1.91
C GLY A 204 -23.66 11.53 2.12
N LYS A 205 -24.34 11.23 1.01
CA LYS A 205 -25.54 10.36 1.04
C LYS A 205 -25.15 8.88 1.18
N GLU A 206 -23.89 8.60 0.88
CA GLU A 206 -23.27 7.29 0.85
C GLU A 206 -22.75 6.85 2.24
N ASN A 207 -22.92 7.68 3.28
CA ASN A 207 -22.39 7.45 4.63
C ASN A 207 -20.90 7.06 4.63
N LEU A 208 -20.09 7.79 3.87
CA LEU A 208 -18.65 7.56 3.76
C LEU A 208 -17.95 7.98 5.05
N ASP A 209 -17.21 7.07 5.67
CA ASP A 209 -16.28 7.40 6.76
C ASP A 209 -15.07 8.15 6.18
N VAL A 210 -15.03 9.46 6.42
CA VAL A 210 -13.98 10.35 5.94
C VAL A 210 -13.07 10.74 7.09
N LYS A 211 -11.79 10.38 6.97
CA LYS A 211 -10.72 10.81 7.88
C LYS A 211 -10.03 12.03 7.30
N ILE A 212 -9.81 13.05 8.11
CA ILE A 212 -9.15 14.28 7.69
C ILE A 212 -7.88 14.48 8.50
N TYR A 213 -6.78 14.69 7.80
CA TYR A 213 -5.46 14.91 8.37
C TYR A 213 -4.97 16.32 8.05
N ALA A 214 -4.35 16.99 9.02
CA ALA A 214 -3.37 18.03 8.72
C ALA A 214 -2.08 17.32 8.31
N ALA A 215 -1.51 17.69 7.17
CA ALA A 215 -0.39 16.95 6.60
C ALA A 215 0.62 17.86 5.92
N VAL A 216 1.83 17.32 5.79
CA VAL A 216 2.88 17.85 4.91
C VAL A 216 3.22 16.76 3.92
N TRP A 217 3.25 17.07 2.62
CA TRP A 217 3.64 16.14 1.57
C TRP A 217 4.66 16.76 0.64
N LEU A 218 5.32 15.92 -0.15
CA LEU A 218 6.30 16.32 -1.13
C LEU A 218 5.62 16.51 -2.50
N GLY A 219 5.88 17.63 -3.16
CA GLY A 219 5.45 17.91 -4.52
C GLY A 219 6.63 17.97 -5.48
N GLN A 220 6.44 17.52 -6.72
CA GLN A 220 7.36 17.75 -7.82
C GLN A 220 7.13 19.15 -8.40
N GLY A 221 8.18 19.96 -8.41
CA GLY A 221 8.29 21.21 -9.17
C GLY A 221 8.91 20.97 -10.55
N ARG A 222 9.11 22.04 -11.32
CA ARG A 222 9.72 21.97 -12.65
C ARG A 222 11.08 21.25 -12.62
N GLY A 223 11.27 20.31 -13.54
CA GLY A 223 12.53 19.57 -13.67
C GLY A 223 12.74 18.58 -12.51
N THR A 224 13.78 18.78 -11.72
CA THR A 224 14.17 17.94 -10.56
C THR A 224 13.88 18.64 -9.23
N ALA A 225 13.22 19.80 -9.26
CA ALA A 225 12.90 20.57 -8.07
C ALA A 225 11.84 19.86 -7.23
N LEU A 226 12.05 19.79 -5.92
CA LEU A 226 11.13 19.23 -4.94
C LEU A 226 10.80 20.27 -3.88
N HIS A 227 9.55 20.29 -3.44
CA HIS A 227 9.09 21.20 -2.39
C HIS A 227 8.14 20.51 -1.42
N ALA A 228 8.15 20.95 -0.17
CA ALA A 228 7.22 20.47 0.84
C ALA A 228 5.99 21.38 0.88
N GLU A 229 4.81 20.78 0.73
CA GLU A 229 3.52 21.48 0.82
C GLU A 229 2.82 21.11 2.12
N SER A 230 2.24 22.10 2.79
CA SER A 230 1.43 21.91 3.99
C SER A 230 -0.05 22.13 3.68
N GLY A 231 -0.90 21.23 4.13
CA GLY A 231 -2.34 21.34 3.94
C GLY A 231 -3.13 20.23 4.60
N PHE A 232 -4.16 19.74 3.91
CA PHE A 232 -5.13 18.78 4.42
C PHE A 232 -5.31 17.61 3.46
N ILE A 233 -5.36 16.41 4.02
CA ILE A 233 -5.65 15.17 3.32
C ILE A 233 -6.99 14.65 3.81
N ALA A 234 -7.95 14.46 2.91
CA ALA A 234 -9.16 13.70 3.19
C ALA A 234 -9.03 12.30 2.59
N LEU A 235 -9.30 11.28 3.40
CA LEU A 235 -9.21 9.87 3.03
C LEU A 235 -10.53 9.16 3.34
N ALA A 236 -11.02 8.34 2.41
CA ALA A 236 -12.12 7.40 2.61
C ALA A 236 -11.73 6.03 2.06
N GLY A 237 -11.99 4.97 2.83
CA GLY A 237 -11.49 3.63 2.49
C GLY A 237 -9.96 3.59 2.40
N ASP A 238 -9.44 2.76 1.50
CA ASP A 238 -8.01 2.52 1.33
C ASP A 238 -7.40 3.28 0.14
N ASP A 239 -8.21 3.79 -0.78
CA ASP A 239 -7.77 4.29 -2.10
C ASP A 239 -8.32 5.68 -2.46
N MET A 240 -9.39 6.15 -1.81
CA MET A 240 -9.97 7.46 -2.12
C MET A 240 -9.33 8.53 -1.27
N VAL A 241 -8.46 9.32 -1.89
CA VAL A 241 -7.76 10.43 -1.26
C VAL A 241 -7.97 11.74 -2.02
N TYR A 242 -7.92 12.86 -1.28
CA TYR A 242 -7.94 14.20 -1.86
C TYR A 242 -7.09 15.17 -1.04
N HIS A 243 -6.17 15.87 -1.71
CA HIS A 243 -5.32 16.91 -1.11
C HIS A 243 -5.94 18.30 -1.28
N SER A 244 -5.91 19.12 -0.23
CA SER A 244 -6.28 20.53 -0.28
C SER A 244 -5.29 21.40 0.48
N LEU A 245 -4.89 22.52 -0.12
CA LEU A 245 -4.08 23.55 0.53
C LEU A 245 -4.93 24.56 1.32
N LYS A 246 -6.26 24.46 1.26
CA LYS A 246 -7.17 25.52 1.75
C LYS A 246 -7.71 25.24 3.14
N SER A 247 -8.42 24.12 3.31
CA SER A 247 -9.09 23.79 4.56
C SER A 247 -9.49 22.31 4.65
N PRO A 248 -9.76 21.80 5.86
CA PRO A 248 -10.34 20.46 6.07
C PRO A 248 -11.63 20.23 5.26
N ASP A 249 -12.51 21.23 5.21
CA ASP A 249 -13.79 21.13 4.50
C ASP A 249 -13.64 21.17 2.99
N ASP A 250 -12.60 21.84 2.48
CA ASP A 250 -12.28 21.79 1.06
C ASP A 250 -11.75 20.41 0.65
N ALA A 251 -10.87 19.81 1.47
CA ALA A 251 -10.41 18.44 1.26
C ALA A 251 -11.57 17.45 1.25
N ALA A 252 -12.45 17.51 2.26
CA ALA A 252 -13.62 16.64 2.35
C ALA A 252 -14.60 16.83 1.17
N ARG A 253 -14.90 18.07 0.78
CA ARG A 253 -15.75 18.33 -0.40
C ARG A 253 -15.08 17.83 -1.68
N GLY A 254 -13.76 17.95 -1.81
CA GLY A 254 -12.99 17.42 -2.92
C GLY A 254 -13.09 15.91 -3.02
N LEU A 255 -12.88 15.22 -1.90
CA LEU A 255 -13.02 13.77 -1.80
C LEU A 255 -14.44 13.32 -2.20
N LEU A 256 -15.49 13.98 -1.69
CA LEU A 256 -16.86 13.64 -2.06
C LEU A 256 -17.13 13.85 -3.56
N ARG A 257 -16.49 14.84 -4.20
CA ARG A 257 -16.56 14.98 -5.67
C ARG A 257 -15.85 13.82 -6.37
N LYS A 258 -14.66 13.44 -5.92
CA LYS A 258 -13.88 12.30 -6.45
C LYS A 258 -14.67 10.99 -6.33
N VAL A 259 -15.23 10.70 -5.16
CA VAL A 259 -16.09 9.52 -4.94
C VAL A 259 -17.32 9.53 -5.82
N ARG A 260 -18.01 10.68 -5.98
CA ARG A 260 -19.13 10.79 -6.93
C ARG A 260 -18.70 10.61 -8.38
N ALA A 261 -17.53 11.09 -8.76
CA ALA A 261 -17.00 10.90 -10.11
C ALA A 261 -16.69 9.42 -10.37
N ALA A 262 -16.17 8.71 -9.37
CA ALA A 262 -15.91 7.27 -9.43
C ALA A 262 -17.20 6.42 -9.40
N GLY A 263 -18.19 6.81 -8.60
CA GLY A 263 -19.41 6.04 -8.34
C GLY A 263 -20.65 6.41 -9.17
N ARG A 264 -20.59 7.43 -10.03
CA ARG A 264 -21.73 7.79 -10.91
C ARG A 264 -22.11 6.58 -11.78
N PRO A 265 -23.32 5.99 -11.62
CA PRO A 265 -23.88 5.11 -12.63
C PRO A 265 -24.13 5.99 -13.84
N GLN A 266 -23.24 5.85 -14.81
CA GLN A 266 -23.34 6.50 -16.09
C GLN A 266 -24.69 6.12 -16.70
N THR A 267 -25.43 7.10 -17.22
CA THR A 267 -26.77 6.88 -17.82
C THR A 267 -26.79 5.66 -18.76
N SER A 268 -27.97 5.12 -19.09
CA SER A 268 -28.10 3.98 -20.03
C SER A 268 -27.50 4.19 -21.44
N ARG A 269 -27.05 5.40 -21.77
CA ARG A 269 -26.26 5.71 -22.97
C ARG A 269 -24.75 5.60 -22.73
N GLN A 270 -24.33 5.86 -21.50
CA GLN A 270 -22.96 6.00 -21.09
C GLN A 270 -22.40 4.69 -20.50
N TRP A 271 -23.23 3.81 -19.93
CA TRP A 271 -22.85 2.41 -19.66
C TRP A 271 -22.40 1.65 -20.92
N LYS A 272 -22.99 1.96 -22.09
CA LYS A 272 -22.59 1.34 -23.37
C LYS A 272 -21.16 1.73 -23.70
N ILE A 273 -20.80 2.99 -23.45
CA ILE A 273 -19.43 3.47 -23.64
C ILE A 273 -18.51 2.82 -22.62
N ASP A 274 -18.87 2.71 -21.35
CA ASP A 274 -18.03 2.04 -20.35
C ASP A 274 -17.80 0.55 -20.64
N ILE A 275 -18.75 -0.17 -21.25
CA ILE A 275 -18.52 -1.53 -21.75
C ILE A 275 -17.47 -1.53 -22.88
N VAL A 276 -17.56 -0.58 -23.81
CA VAL A 276 -16.60 -0.43 -24.91
C VAL A 276 -15.22 -0.10 -24.37
N LEU A 277 -15.16 0.88 -23.47
CA LEU A 277 -13.93 1.30 -22.79
C LEU A 277 -13.36 0.23 -21.86
N GLY A 278 -14.18 -0.72 -21.40
CA GLY A 278 -13.78 -1.84 -20.54
C GLY A 278 -13.33 -3.08 -21.33
N ARG A 279 -13.64 -3.17 -22.62
CA ARG A 279 -13.24 -4.28 -23.51
C ARG A 279 -12.01 -3.94 -24.36
N GLU A 280 -11.88 -2.69 -24.78
CA GLU A 280 -10.75 -2.22 -25.57
C GLU A 280 -9.59 -1.76 -24.67
N SER A 281 -8.36 -1.89 -25.18
CA SER A 281 -7.22 -1.31 -24.48
C SER A 281 -7.29 0.22 -24.53
N LEU A 282 -6.71 0.89 -23.53
CA LEU A 282 -6.64 2.37 -23.55
C LEU A 282 -5.94 2.89 -24.81
N SER A 283 -4.95 2.14 -25.33
CA SER A 283 -4.23 2.48 -26.55
C SER A 283 -5.14 2.52 -27.76
N ASP A 284 -5.96 1.49 -27.96
CA ASP A 284 -6.85 1.41 -29.12
C ASP A 284 -7.87 2.55 -29.13
N LEU A 285 -8.36 2.90 -27.94
CA LEU A 285 -9.32 3.98 -27.75
C LEU A 285 -8.71 5.35 -28.08
N VAL A 286 -7.48 5.59 -27.63
CA VAL A 286 -6.78 6.85 -27.90
C VAL A 286 -6.42 6.95 -29.38
N GLU A 287 -5.89 5.89 -30.00
CA GLU A 287 -5.54 5.93 -31.43
C GLU A 287 -6.78 6.17 -32.30
N LYS A 288 -7.88 5.43 -32.09
CA LYS A 288 -9.15 5.67 -32.79
C LYS A 288 -9.66 7.10 -32.59
N ALA A 289 -9.55 7.64 -31.38
CA ALA A 289 -9.98 9.00 -31.10
C ALA A 289 -9.15 10.04 -31.87
N LEU A 290 -7.84 9.82 -31.98
CA LEU A 290 -6.91 10.69 -32.70
C LEU A 290 -7.03 10.54 -34.22
N GLU A 291 -7.49 9.40 -34.75
CA GLU A 291 -7.89 9.26 -36.15
C GLU A 291 -9.11 10.12 -36.50
N ILE A 292 -10.05 10.26 -35.55
CA ILE A 292 -11.29 11.03 -35.73
C ILE A 292 -11.05 12.53 -35.51
N GLU A 293 -10.34 12.88 -34.45
CA GLU A 293 -10.05 14.26 -34.05
C GLU A 293 -8.57 14.38 -33.65
N PRO A 294 -7.67 14.65 -34.61
CA PRO A 294 -6.24 14.77 -34.35
C PRO A 294 -5.88 15.91 -33.39
N ALA A 295 -6.71 16.95 -33.30
CA ALA A 295 -6.50 18.12 -32.44
C ALA A 295 -7.18 18.00 -31.07
N LEU A 296 -7.61 16.80 -30.67
CA LEU A 296 -8.28 16.59 -29.40
C LEU A 296 -7.33 16.95 -28.24
N ALA A 297 -7.76 17.89 -27.40
CA ALA A 297 -6.98 18.40 -26.28
C ALA A 297 -7.61 18.04 -24.92
N VAL A 298 -6.77 17.98 -23.90
CA VAL A 298 -7.09 17.75 -22.50
C VAL A 298 -6.95 19.06 -21.74
N LYS A 299 -7.97 19.43 -20.96
CA LYS A 299 -8.00 20.66 -20.18
C LYS A 299 -7.86 20.37 -18.70
N TRP A 300 -7.41 21.38 -17.96
CA TRP A 300 -7.48 21.40 -16.50
C TRP A 300 -8.87 21.08 -15.94
N ALA A 301 -9.91 21.54 -16.64
CA ALA A 301 -11.30 21.27 -16.26
C ALA A 301 -11.64 19.77 -16.32
N ASP A 302 -11.04 19.01 -17.24
CA ASP A 302 -11.27 17.57 -17.39
C ASP A 302 -10.68 16.79 -16.20
N ALA A 303 -9.46 17.13 -15.79
CA ALA A 303 -8.81 16.55 -14.61
C ALA A 303 -9.61 16.87 -13.32
N LYS A 304 -10.08 18.11 -13.19
CA LYS A 304 -10.95 18.51 -12.06
C LYS A 304 -12.30 17.81 -12.11
N ALA A 305 -12.85 17.53 -13.30
CA ALA A 305 -14.13 16.84 -13.47
C ALA A 305 -14.08 15.39 -13.00
N VAL A 306 -12.92 14.73 -13.10
CA VAL A 306 -12.70 13.38 -12.54
C VAL A 306 -12.32 13.39 -11.07
N GLY A 307 -12.23 14.57 -10.45
CA GLY A 307 -11.95 14.73 -9.02
C GLY A 307 -10.46 14.71 -8.67
N ALA A 308 -9.56 14.89 -9.65
CA ALA A 308 -8.14 15.06 -9.37
C ALA A 308 -7.91 16.35 -8.54
N CYS A 309 -7.02 16.26 -7.55
CA CYS A 309 -6.65 17.40 -6.71
C CYS A 309 -5.57 18.25 -7.40
N THR A 310 -5.58 19.58 -7.18
CA THR A 310 -4.59 20.48 -7.79
C THR A 310 -3.14 20.07 -7.50
N PRO A 311 -2.75 19.73 -6.26
CA PRO A 311 -1.38 19.29 -5.98
C PRO A 311 -0.97 18.05 -6.78
N GLY A 312 -1.85 17.05 -6.91
CA GLY A 312 -1.59 15.85 -7.69
C GLY A 312 -1.43 16.14 -9.18
N ILE A 313 -2.28 17.01 -9.75
CA ILE A 313 -2.17 17.42 -11.16
C ILE A 313 -0.83 18.11 -11.40
N LEU A 314 -0.48 19.11 -10.59
CA LEU A 314 0.77 19.86 -10.75
C LEU A 314 2.01 18.95 -10.63
N SER A 315 2.04 18.11 -9.61
CA SER A 315 3.16 17.20 -9.38
C SER A 315 3.33 16.22 -10.55
N TRP A 316 2.23 15.64 -11.03
CA TRP A 316 2.29 14.72 -12.17
C TRP A 316 2.71 15.42 -13.46
N CYS A 317 2.14 16.59 -13.78
CA CYS A 317 2.53 17.38 -14.96
C CYS A 317 4.03 17.70 -14.94
N HIS A 318 4.56 18.20 -13.82
CA HIS A 318 6.00 18.48 -13.70
C HIS A 318 6.87 17.22 -13.83
N GLN A 319 6.41 16.09 -13.29
CA GLN A 319 7.12 14.82 -13.35
C GLN A 319 7.28 14.33 -14.79
N VAL A 320 6.23 14.44 -15.60
CA VAL A 320 6.21 14.01 -17.01
C VAL A 320 6.63 15.11 -18.00
N GLY A 321 6.87 16.33 -17.52
CA GLY A 321 7.34 17.45 -18.34
C GLY A 321 6.25 18.23 -19.08
N ILE A 322 4.96 18.02 -18.74
CA ILE A 322 3.86 18.83 -19.24
C ILE A 322 3.85 20.17 -18.50
N ASP A 323 3.74 21.27 -19.23
CA ASP A 323 3.64 22.61 -18.64
C ASP A 323 2.25 22.84 -18.04
N PRO A 324 2.12 22.99 -16.70
CA PRO A 324 0.83 23.22 -16.06
C PRO A 324 0.20 24.58 -16.39
N ASP A 325 0.97 25.55 -16.90
CA ASP A 325 0.47 26.89 -17.24
C ASP A 325 -0.23 26.90 -18.61
N GLU A 326 -0.08 25.84 -19.41
CA GLU A 326 -0.82 25.68 -20.66
C GLU A 326 -2.31 25.41 -20.38
N PRO A 327 -3.24 26.12 -21.04
CA PRO A 327 -4.67 25.97 -20.79
C PRO A 327 -5.22 24.61 -21.24
N GLU A 328 -4.59 24.01 -22.26
CA GLU A 328 -4.92 22.72 -22.82
C GLU A 328 -3.66 22.05 -23.41
N VAL A 329 -3.61 20.73 -23.35
CA VAL A 329 -2.48 19.90 -23.81
C VAL A 329 -3.01 18.85 -24.77
N ALA A 330 -2.28 18.50 -25.82
CA ALA A 330 -2.75 17.50 -26.79
C ALA A 330 -3.00 16.15 -26.11
N LEU A 331 -4.10 15.46 -26.47
CA LEU A 331 -4.42 14.14 -25.92
C LEU A 331 -3.29 13.12 -26.17
N ARG A 332 -2.64 13.21 -27.33
CA ARG A 332 -1.49 12.37 -27.67
C ARG A 332 -0.36 12.51 -26.64
N GLU A 333 0.00 13.76 -26.33
CA GLU A 333 1.06 14.08 -25.36
C GLU A 333 0.70 13.59 -23.96
N VAL A 334 -0.54 13.82 -23.50
CA VAL A 334 -1.00 13.32 -22.20
C VAL A 334 -0.98 11.79 -22.14
N TYR A 335 -1.33 11.11 -23.23
CA TYR A 335 -1.29 9.65 -23.30
C TYR A 335 0.14 9.10 -23.30
N GLU A 336 1.06 9.72 -24.04
CA GLU A 336 2.48 9.36 -24.05
C GLU A 336 3.09 9.53 -22.65
N ALA A 337 2.84 10.68 -22.00
CA ALA A 337 3.22 10.92 -20.61
C ALA A 337 2.64 9.88 -19.64
N TYR A 338 1.37 9.50 -19.80
CA TYR A 338 0.74 8.45 -18.99
C TYR A 338 1.39 7.07 -19.18
N ARG A 339 1.87 6.75 -20.39
CA ARG A 339 2.55 5.47 -20.63
C ARG A 339 3.91 5.40 -19.92
N GLU A 340 4.60 6.53 -19.81
CA GLU A 340 5.86 6.62 -19.08
C GLU A 340 5.65 6.60 -17.57
N VAL A 341 4.68 7.37 -17.08
CA VAL A 341 4.34 7.51 -15.66
C VAL A 341 2.83 7.32 -15.45
N PRO A 342 2.38 6.06 -15.28
CA PRO A 342 0.96 5.78 -15.10
C PRO A 342 0.41 6.38 -13.81
N ALA A 343 -0.69 7.13 -13.94
CA ALA A 343 -1.46 7.66 -12.81
C ALA A 343 -2.96 7.40 -13.01
N THR A 344 -3.65 7.02 -11.93
CA THR A 344 -5.08 6.70 -11.96
C THR A 344 -5.92 7.88 -12.45
N GLU A 345 -5.60 9.09 -11.99
CA GLU A 345 -6.24 10.35 -12.37
C GLU A 345 -5.98 10.71 -13.83
N ALA A 346 -4.76 10.50 -14.33
CA ALA A 346 -4.43 10.75 -15.73
C ALA A 346 -5.24 9.81 -16.64
N ARG A 347 -5.31 8.52 -16.31
CA ARG A 347 -6.19 7.57 -17.02
C ARG A 347 -7.66 7.98 -16.96
N ALA A 348 -8.15 8.35 -15.79
CA ALA A 348 -9.54 8.80 -15.62
C ALA A 348 -9.82 10.04 -16.47
N THR A 349 -8.88 10.98 -16.53
CA THR A 349 -8.95 12.22 -17.32
C THR A 349 -9.00 11.91 -18.81
N ILE A 350 -8.11 11.05 -19.32
CA ILE A 350 -8.13 10.58 -20.72
C ILE A 350 -9.51 10.01 -21.05
N LEU A 351 -10.00 9.07 -20.25
CA LEU A 351 -11.32 8.47 -20.47
C LEU A 351 -12.45 9.49 -20.37
N HIS A 352 -12.32 10.52 -19.53
CA HIS A 352 -13.28 11.61 -19.45
C HIS A 352 -13.34 12.41 -20.75
N VAL A 353 -12.19 12.80 -21.30
CA VAL A 353 -12.10 13.55 -22.56
C VAL A 353 -12.72 12.76 -23.71
N LEU A 354 -12.38 11.48 -23.83
CA LEU A 354 -12.95 10.58 -24.85
C LEU A 354 -14.48 10.46 -24.74
N ARG A 355 -15.01 10.43 -23.52
CA ARG A 355 -16.46 10.37 -23.24
C ARG A 355 -17.18 11.69 -23.51
N SER A 356 -16.53 12.82 -23.25
CA SER A 356 -17.12 14.15 -23.34
C SER A 356 -17.13 14.68 -24.78
N HIS A 357 -16.20 14.24 -25.62
CA HIS A 357 -16.12 14.68 -27.01
C HIS A 357 -17.16 13.99 -27.91
N THR A 358 -18.11 14.77 -28.47
CA THR A 358 -19.30 14.20 -29.13
C THR A 358 -18.99 13.39 -30.39
N ALA A 359 -18.05 13.85 -31.23
CA ALA A 359 -17.68 13.15 -32.46
C ALA A 359 -17.02 11.79 -32.15
N VAL A 360 -16.00 11.81 -31.29
CA VAL A 360 -15.28 10.62 -30.82
C VAL A 360 -16.24 9.64 -30.15
N ARG A 361 -17.07 10.12 -29.22
CA ARG A 361 -18.07 9.30 -28.54
C ARG A 361 -19.00 8.60 -29.53
N ARG A 362 -19.52 9.30 -30.54
CA ARG A 362 -20.44 8.71 -31.52
C ARG A 362 -19.76 7.62 -32.34
N ALA A 363 -18.52 7.86 -32.77
CA ALA A 363 -17.76 6.91 -33.56
C ALA A 363 -17.40 5.64 -32.75
N LEU A 364 -16.93 5.78 -31.50
CA LEU A 364 -16.63 4.64 -30.63
C LEU A 364 -17.86 3.76 -30.37
N VAL A 365 -19.02 4.38 -30.15
CA VAL A 365 -20.28 3.65 -29.99
C VAL A 365 -20.69 2.95 -31.29
N ALA A 366 -20.55 3.62 -32.44
CA ALA A 366 -20.92 3.05 -33.75
C ALA A 366 -20.06 1.82 -34.09
N ALA A 367 -18.74 1.90 -33.89
CA ALA A 367 -17.81 0.78 -34.14
C ALA A 367 -18.18 -0.47 -33.34
N THR A 368 -18.65 -0.29 -32.11
CA THR A 368 -19.06 -1.40 -31.23
C THR A 368 -20.34 -2.07 -31.68
N VAL A 369 -21.33 -1.28 -32.13
CA VAL A 369 -22.59 -1.84 -32.65
C VAL A 369 -22.31 -2.69 -33.88
N THR A 370 -21.42 -2.26 -34.77
CA THR A 370 -21.02 -3.04 -35.94
C THR A 370 -20.36 -4.36 -35.55
N ALA A 371 -19.41 -4.34 -34.60
CA ALA A 371 -18.68 -5.52 -34.15
C ALA A 371 -19.54 -6.55 -33.39
N ALA A 372 -20.69 -6.14 -32.85
CA ALA A 372 -21.61 -7.05 -32.14
C ALA A 372 -22.64 -7.73 -33.07
N VAL A 373 -22.76 -7.25 -34.31
CA VAL A 373 -23.70 -7.77 -35.32
C VAL A 373 -23.00 -8.69 -36.33
N SER A 374 -21.68 -8.54 -36.50
CA SER A 374 -20.77 -9.48 -37.18
C SER A 374 -20.37 -10.62 -36.27
#